data_AF-A0A5S3QSS0-F1
#
_entry.id   AF-A0A5S3QSS0-F1
#
_cell.length_a   1.000
_cell.length_b   1.000
_cell.length_c   1.000
_cell.angle_alpha   90.00
_cell.angle_beta   90.00
_cell.angle_gamma   90.00
#
_symmetry.space_group_name_H-M   'P 1'
#
loop_
_entity.id
_entity.type
_entity.pdbx_description
1 polymer ?
#
loop_
_entity_poly.entity_id
_entity_poly.type
_entity_poly.pdbx_seq_one_letter_code
_entity_poly.pdbx_strand_id
1 'polypeptide(L)'
;MREFELEQVLTDTINRTQVGEDVTINFSGETNLIDVEMKFSGGWAITQTIVPGKPFVFTRGEDGFLQSINITIKPFDGLKNV
;
A
#
# COMPACT_ATOMS: atom_id res chain seq x y z
N MET A 1 13.28 3.07 1.03
CA MET A 1 12.55 3.14 2.32
C MET A 1 12.43 1.72 2.85
N ARG A 2 12.42 1.45 4.16
CA ARG A 2 12.22 0.07 4.64
C ARG A 2 10.72 -0.25 4.71
N GLU A 3 10.33 -1.50 4.45
CA GLU A 3 8.93 -1.95 4.41
C GLU A 3 8.15 -1.58 5.68
N PHE A 4 8.76 -1.76 6.85
CA PHE A 4 8.18 -1.39 8.15
C PHE A 4 7.86 0.11 8.29
N GLU A 5 8.68 0.99 7.71
CA GLU A 5 8.45 2.44 7.75
C GLU A 5 7.25 2.83 6.88
N LEU A 6 7.02 2.11 5.78
CA LEU A 6 5.87 2.32 4.89
C LEU A 6 4.55 1.87 5.54
N GLU A 7 4.56 0.74 6.24
CA GLU A 7 3.37 0.23 6.94
C GLU A 7 2.92 1.18 8.04
N GLN A 8 3.86 1.77 8.78
CA GLN A 8 3.55 2.79 9.80
C GLN A 8 2.98 4.05 9.18
N VAL A 9 3.62 4.59 8.12
CA VAL A 9 3.12 5.79 7.43
C VAL A 9 1.72 5.57 6.87
N LEU A 10 1.46 4.40 6.29
CA LEU A 10 0.15 4.05 5.77
C LEU A 10 -0.90 3.95 6.88
N THR A 11 -0.58 3.27 7.98
CA THR A 11 -1.48 3.17 9.14
C THR A 11 -1.81 4.55 9.71
N ASP A 12 -0.80 5.41 9.89
CA ASP A 12 -0.99 6.78 10.36
C ASP A 12 -1.83 7.63 9.40
N THR A 13 -1.61 7.49 8.09
CA THR A 13 -2.36 8.23 7.07
C THR A 13 -3.83 7.81 7.07
N ILE A 14 -4.10 6.50 7.17
CA ILE A 14 -5.47 5.97 7.28
C ILE A 14 -6.16 6.55 8.51
N ASN A 15 -5.52 6.47 9.67
CA ASN A 15 -6.10 6.94 10.94
C ASN A 15 -6.46 8.43 10.91
N ARG A 16 -5.75 9.24 10.12
CA ARG A 16 -5.99 10.69 9.96
C ARG A 16 -7.00 11.06 8.87
N THR A 17 -7.24 10.19 7.88
CA THR A 17 -8.14 10.45 6.75
C THR A 17 -9.59 10.25 7.17
N GLN A 18 -10.58 11.04 6.74
CA GLN A 18 -11.97 10.77 7.17
C GLN A 18 -12.57 9.56 6.44
N VAL A 19 -13.58 8.91 7.04
CA VAL A 19 -14.32 7.84 6.36
C VAL A 19 -14.99 8.42 5.10
N GLY A 20 -14.83 7.73 3.97
CA GLY A 20 -15.31 8.18 2.67
C GLY A 20 -14.35 9.08 1.90
N GLU A 21 -13.22 9.48 2.49
CA GLU A 21 -12.15 10.21 1.78
C GLU A 21 -11.08 9.26 1.26
N ASP A 22 -10.35 9.72 0.23
CA ASP A 22 -9.28 8.96 -0.40
C ASP A 22 -7.98 9.06 0.40
N VAL A 23 -7.45 7.90 0.77
CA VAL A 23 -6.10 7.72 1.28
C VAL A 23 -5.16 7.63 0.07
N THR A 24 -4.21 8.56 -0.02
CA THR A 24 -3.22 8.60 -1.11
C THR A 24 -1.81 8.49 -0.55
N ILE A 25 -1.03 7.53 -1.07
CA ILE A 25 0.39 7.37 -0.74
C ILE A 25 1.25 7.45 -1.98
N ASN A 26 2.26 8.32 -1.90
CA ASN A 26 3.26 8.49 -2.94
C ASN A 26 4.55 7.76 -2.54
N PHE A 27 4.92 6.74 -3.30
CA PHE A 27 6.18 6.01 -3.12
C PHE A 27 7.32 6.66 -3.91
N SER A 28 7.44 7.98 -3.84
CA SER A 28 8.41 8.76 -4.61
C SER A 28 9.83 8.30 -4.31
N GLY A 29 10.57 7.94 -5.36
CA GLY A 29 11.94 7.43 -5.25
C GLY A 29 12.06 5.91 -5.14
N GLU A 30 10.95 5.17 -5.03
CA GLU A 30 10.95 3.71 -5.12
C GLU A 30 10.90 3.27 -6.59
N THR A 31 11.90 2.52 -7.02
CA THR A 31 12.04 2.04 -8.42
C THR A 31 11.49 0.63 -8.60
N ASN A 32 11.16 -0.04 -7.50
CA ASN A 32 10.63 -1.39 -7.47
C ASN A 32 9.10 -1.41 -7.58
N LEU A 33 8.55 -2.54 -8.03
CA LEU A 33 7.10 -2.79 -7.91
C LEU A 33 6.75 -2.98 -6.44
N ILE A 34 5.60 -2.47 -6.03
CA ILE A 34 5.14 -2.57 -4.64
C ILE A 34 3.81 -3.31 -4.66
N ASP A 35 3.71 -4.41 -3.94
CA ASP A 35 2.45 -5.08 -3.70
C ASP A 35 1.91 -4.63 -2.34
N VAL A 36 0.67 -4.17 -2.30
CA VAL A 36 -0.06 -3.85 -1.07
C VAL A 36 -1.19 -4.83 -0.92
N GLU A 37 -1.17 -5.63 0.15
CA GLU A 37 -2.22 -6.56 0.53
C GLU A 37 -3.01 -5.99 1.70
N MET A 38 -4.32 -5.81 1.51
CA MET A 38 -5.27 -5.38 2.54
C MET A 38 -6.20 -6.54 2.91
N LYS A 39 -6.25 -6.91 4.19
CA LYS A 39 -7.17 -7.94 4.71
C LYS A 39 -8.32 -7.30 5.46
N PHE A 40 -9.53 -7.72 5.12
CA PHE A 40 -10.77 -7.20 5.72
C PHE A 40 -11.47 -8.24 6.60
N SER A 41 -12.27 -7.77 7.55
CA SER A 41 -12.97 -8.58 8.56
C SER A 41 -13.94 -9.61 7.97
N GLY A 42 -14.37 -9.43 6.72
CA GLY A 42 -15.16 -10.41 5.95
C GLY A 42 -14.36 -11.59 5.38
N GLY A 43 -13.06 -11.69 5.67
CA GLY A 43 -12.17 -12.73 5.12
C GLY A 43 -11.67 -12.43 3.71
N TRP A 44 -11.98 -11.26 3.15
CA TRP A 44 -11.49 -10.84 1.85
C TRP A 44 -10.09 -10.24 1.98
N ALA A 45 -9.22 -10.60 1.03
CA ALA A 45 -7.93 -9.97 0.84
C ALA A 45 -7.89 -9.33 -0.54
N ILE A 46 -7.48 -8.07 -0.61
CA ILE A 46 -7.27 -7.34 -1.85
C ILE A 46 -5.79 -7.07 -2.00
N THR A 47 -5.21 -7.50 -3.11
CA THR A 47 -3.81 -7.20 -3.45
C THR A 47 -3.77 -6.22 -4.61
N GLN A 48 -3.06 -5.12 -4.44
CA GLN A 48 -2.82 -4.15 -5.50
C GLN A 48 -1.32 -4.01 -5.77
N THR A 49 -0.92 -4.22 -7.02
CA THR A 49 0.45 -3.96 -7.47
C THR A 49 0.54 -2.52 -7.97
N ILE A 50 1.45 -1.76 -7.38
CA ILE A 50 1.75 -0.38 -7.71
C ILE A 50 3.04 -0.37 -8.52
N VAL A 51 2.95 0.20 -9.72
CA VAL A 51 4.12 0.41 -10.57
C VAL A 51 4.89 1.67 -10.11
N PRO A 52 6.22 1.70 -10.27
CA PRO A 52 7.04 2.86 -9.91
C PRO A 52 6.48 4.17 -10.45
N GLY A 53 6.46 5.20 -9.61
CA GLY A 53 5.96 6.54 -9.97
C GLY A 53 4.44 6.67 -10.00
N LYS A 54 3.67 5.63 -9.65
CA LYS A 54 2.22 5.74 -9.43
C LYS A 54 1.89 5.84 -7.94
N PRO A 55 0.88 6.64 -7.57
CA PRO A 55 0.37 6.65 -6.21
C PRO A 55 -0.46 5.39 -5.94
N PHE A 56 -0.46 4.95 -4.69
CA PHE A 56 -1.50 4.08 -4.16
C PHE A 56 -2.67 4.92 -3.68
N VAL A 57 -3.87 4.59 -4.12
CA VAL A 57 -5.10 5.31 -3.76
C VAL A 57 -6.18 4.32 -3.42
N PHE A 58 -6.80 4.49 -2.27
CA PHE A 58 -8.03 3.78 -1.90
C PHE A 58 -8.88 4.66 -0.97
N THR A 59 -10.19 4.43 -0.97
CA THR A 59 -11.12 5.17 -0.12
C THR A 59 -11.19 4.55 1.28
N ARG A 60 -11.06 5.36 2.34
CA ARG A 60 -11.16 4.88 3.73
C ARG A 60 -12.60 4.41 4.00
N GLY A 61 -12.74 3.14 4.38
CA GLY A 61 -13.97 2.57 4.90
C GLY A 61 -14.15 2.82 6.40
N GLU A 62 -15.23 2.27 6.96
CA GLU A 62 -15.49 2.32 8.40
C GLU A 62 -14.40 1.58 9.21
N ASP A 63 -14.25 1.97 10.48
CA ASP A 63 -13.28 1.39 11.39
C ASP A 63 -13.63 -0.07 11.74
N GLY A 64 -12.61 -0.89 11.99
CA GLY A 64 -12.77 -2.30 12.36
C GLY A 64 -13.02 -3.25 11.19
N PHE A 65 -13.19 -2.75 9.97
CA PHE A 65 -13.28 -3.58 8.77
C PHE A 65 -11.91 -3.94 8.18
N LEU A 66 -10.96 -3.00 8.13
CA LEU A 66 -9.60 -3.29 7.71
C LEU A 66 -8.81 -3.88 8.89
N GLN A 67 -8.35 -5.12 8.77
CA GLN A 67 -7.66 -5.83 9.85
C GLN A 67 -6.13 -5.70 9.76
N SER A 68 -5.58 -5.79 8.56
CA SER A 68 -4.13 -5.69 8.35
C SER A 68 -3.81 -5.17 6.97
N ILE A 69 -2.65 -4.53 6.86
CA ILE A 69 -2.04 -4.17 5.59
C ILE A 69 -0.62 -4.69 5.59
N ASN A 70 -0.24 -5.42 4.55
CA ASN A 70 1.12 -5.87 4.31
C ASN A 70 1.65 -5.20 3.06
N ILE A 71 2.87 -4.67 3.13
CA ILE A 71 3.54 -4.06 1.98
C ILE A 71 4.75 -4.90 1.62
N THR A 72 4.84 -5.30 0.36
CA THR A 72 5.98 -6.06 -0.16
C THR A 72 6.63 -5.29 -1.30
N ILE A 73 7.90 -4.96 -1.15
CA ILE A 73 8.69 -4.34 -2.23
C ILE A 73 9.31 -5.48 -3.05
N LYS A 74 8.85 -5.66 -4.29
CA LYS A 74 9.37 -6.70 -5.16
C LYS A 74 10.78 -6.35 -5.61
N PRO A 75 11.78 -7.23 -5.40
CA PRO A 75 13.13 -6.98 -5.89
C PRO A 75 13.11 -6.85 -7.41
N PHE A 76 13.56 -5.71 -7.92
CA PHE A 76 13.73 -5.48 -9.35
C PHE A 76 15.19 -5.72 -9.74
N ASP A 77 15.44 -6.83 -10.43
CA ASP A 77 16.77 -7.22 -10.94
C ASP A 77 17.15 -6.50 -12.26
N GLY A 78 16.30 -5.59 -12.76
CA GLY A 78 16.46 -4.93 -14.06
C GLY A 78 16.10 -5.82 -15.26
N LEU A 79 16.15 -5.23 -16.46
CA LEU A 79 16.32 -5.99 -17.69
C LEU A 79 17.75 -6.53 -17.67
N LYS A 80 17.95 -7.79 -17.25
CA LYS A 80 19.20 -8.49 -17.55
C LYS A 80 19.31 -8.52 -19.08
N ASN A 81 20.26 -7.77 -19.63
CA ASN A 81 20.52 -7.70 -21.06
C ASN A 81 20.46 -9.12 -21.65
N VAL A 82 19.49 -9.35 -22.52
CA VAL A 82 19.45 -10.49 -23.44
C VAL A 82 20.29 -10.17 -24.66
#